data_AF-A0A5C9CCS8-F1
#
_entry.id   AF-A0A5C9CCS8-F1
#
_cell.length_a   1.000
_cell.length_b   1.000
_cell.length_c   1.000
_cell.angle_alpha   90.00
_cell.angle_beta   90.00
_cell.angle_gamma   90.00
#
_symmetry.space_group_name_H-M   'P 1'
#
loop_
_entity.id
_entity.type
_entity.pdbx_description
1 polymer ?
#
loop_
_entity_poly.entity_id
_entity_poly.type
_entity_poly.pdbx_seq_one_letter_code
_entity_poly.pdbx_strand_id
1 'polypeptide(L)' 'MLVFCVIIYMIATVAVGLWAATRVKDSKDFMVAGRSLPLYMNFACVFATWFGAETVLSVSATFAKDG' A
#
# COMPACT_ATOMS: atom_id res chain seq x y z
N MET A 1 2.40 -8.79 -21.45
CA MET A 1 3.48 -8.17 -20.63
C MET A 1 2.91 -7.48 -19.39
N LEU A 2 1.96 -6.55 -19.51
CA LEU A 2 1.35 -5.87 -18.34
C LEU A 2 0.60 -6.80 -17.38
N VAL A 3 -0.21 -7.73 -17.90
CA VAL A 3 -0.98 -8.69 -17.09
C VAL A 3 -0.05 -9.54 -16.21
N PHE A 4 1.11 -9.93 -16.73
CA PHE A 4 2.10 -10.68 -15.96
C PHE A 4 2.67 -9.85 -14.80
N CYS A 5 2.98 -8.57 -15.02
CA CYS A 5 3.41 -7.66 -13.96
C CYS A 5 2.32 -7.48 -12.88
N VAL A 6 1.06 -7.35 -13.27
CA VAL A 6 -0.07 -7.21 -12.33
C VAL A 6 -0.26 -8.48 -11.50
N ILE A 7 -0.18 -9.65 -12.13
CA ILE A 7 -0.31 -10.93 -11.43
C ILE A 7 0.83 -11.09 -10.40
N ILE A 8 2.08 -10.79 -10.79
CA ILE A 8 3.21 -10.83 -9.86
C ILE A 8 3.01 -9.86 -8.69
N TYR A 9 2.56 -8.64 -8.98
CA TYR A 9 2.29 -7.64 -7.95
C TYR A 9 1.22 -8.14 -6.96
N MET A 10 0.11 -8.69 -7.44
CA MET A 10 -0.91 -9.27 -6.56
C MET A 10 -0.37 -10.41 -5.70
N ILE A 11 0.38 -11.33 -6.29
CA ILE A 11 0.96 -12.46 -5.56
C ILE A 11 1.91 -11.95 -4.47
N ALA A 12 2.75 -10.96 -4.78
CA ALA A 12 3.66 -10.36 -3.81
C ALA A 12 2.89 -9.68 -2.65
N THR A 13 1.87 -8.88 -2.96
CA THR A 13 1.05 -8.22 -1.93
C THR A 13 0.32 -9.22 -1.04
N VAL A 14 -0.24 -10.28 -1.62
CA VAL A 14 -0.91 -11.34 -0.85
C VAL A 14 0.07 -12.12 0.03
N ALA A 15 1.26 -12.44 -0.49
CA ALA A 15 2.31 -13.12 0.27
C ALA A 15 2.77 -12.28 1.49
N VAL A 16 2.96 -10.97 1.30
CA VAL A 16 3.30 -10.04 2.39
C VAL A 16 2.17 -9.98 3.41
N GLY A 17 0.91 -9.94 2.98
CA GLY A 17 -0.26 -9.96 3.86
C GLY A 17 -0.38 -11.23 4.70
N LEU A 18 -0.17 -12.41 4.10
CA LEU A 18 -0.17 -13.70 4.80
C LEU A 18 0.98 -13.83 5.80
N TRP A 19 2.16 -13.33 5.44
CA TRP A 19 3.32 -13.29 6.33
C TRP A 19 3.14 -12.30 7.49
N ALA A 20 2.52 -11.15 7.24
CA ALA A 20 2.15 -10.22 8.29
C ALA A 20 1.06 -10.80 9.21
N ALA A 21 0.06 -11.48 8.66
CA ALA A 21 -1.03 -12.10 9.43
C ALA A 21 -0.52 -13.20 10.38
N THR A 22 0.50 -13.97 9.98
CA THR A 22 1.13 -14.97 10.87
C THR A 22 1.92 -14.37 12.04
N ARG A 23 2.23 -13.06 12.00
CA ARG A 23 2.89 -12.32 13.10
C ARG A 23 1.89 -11.66 14.06
N VAL A 24 0.61 -11.56 13.70
CA VAL A 24 -0.43 -10.95 14.54
C VAL A 24 -1.00 -12.01 15.49
N LYS A 25 -0.83 -11.80 16.80
CA LYS A 25 -1.31 -12.74 17.83
C LYS A 25 -2.50 -12.23 18.65
N ASP A 26 -2.75 -10.92 18.64
CA ASP A 26 -3.79 -10.26 19.44
C ASP A 26 -4.49 -9.18 18.62
N SER A 27 -5.77 -8.91 18.90
CA SER A 27 -6.55 -7.85 18.25
C SER A 27 -5.93 -6.46 18.46
N LYS A 28 -5.23 -6.22 19.58
CA LYS A 28 -4.46 -4.98 19.79
C LYS A 28 -3.26 -4.87 18.85
N ASP A 29 -2.60 -5.98 18.52
CA ASP A 29 -1.50 -6.00 17.55
C ASP A 29 -2.02 -5.84 16.11
N PHE A 30 -3.22 -6.32 15.82
CA PHE A 30 -3.84 -6.07 14.51
C PHE A 30 -4.19 -4.59 14.31
N MET A 31 -4.74 -3.94 15.34
CA MET A 31 -5.23 -2.57 15.26
C MET A 31 -4.15 -1.51 15.48
N VAL A 32 -3.14 -1.78 16.31
CA VAL A 32 -2.14 -0.78 16.74
C VAL A 32 -0.70 -1.27 16.53
N ALA A 33 -0.49 -2.47 15.96
CA ALA A 33 0.82 -3.08 15.73
C ALA A 33 1.75 -2.96 16.95
N GLY A 34 1.22 -3.26 18.13
CA GLY A 34 1.99 -3.26 19.38
C GLY A 34 2.51 -1.90 19.84
N ARG A 35 2.06 -0.78 19.25
CA ARG A 35 2.46 0.59 19.63
C ARG A 35 3.93 0.95 19.33
N SER A 36 4.63 0.14 18.53
CA SER A 36 6.05 0.31 18.21
C SER A 36 6.35 0.55 16.73
N LEU A 37 5.32 0.74 15.89
CA LEU A 37 5.54 1.06 14.48
C LEU A 37 6.33 2.38 14.36
N PRO A 38 7.51 2.36 13.70
CA PRO A 38 8.33 3.55 13.52
C PRO A 38 7.57 4.64 12.78
N LEU A 39 7.83 5.89 13.14
CA LEU A 39 7.18 7.09 12.59
C LEU A 39 7.29 7.16 11.06
N TYR A 40 8.39 6.65 10.48
CA TYR A 40 8.58 6.52 9.03
C TYR A 40 7.56 5.60 8.33
N MET A 41 7.18 4.48 8.94
CA MET A 41 6.19 3.57 8.36
C MET A 41 4.81 4.21 8.34
N ASN A 42 4.48 4.99 9.38
CA ASN A 42 3.23 5.74 9.45
C ASN A 42 3.16 6.80 8.36
N PHE A 43 4.25 7.55 8.14
CA PHE A 43 4.33 8.47 7.02
C PHE A 43 4.12 7.75 5.69
N ALA A 44 4.85 6.67 5.43
CA ALA A 44 4.69 5.90 4.19
C ALA A 44 3.26 5.40 3.98
N CYS A 45 2.58 4.93 5.02
CA CYS A 45 1.18 4.48 4.97
C CYS A 45 0.20 5.62 4.66
N VAL A 46 0.36 6.76 5.33
CA VAL A 46 -0.47 7.96 5.08
C VAL A 46 -0.23 8.48 3.66
N PHE A 47 1.03 8.56 3.23
CA PHE A 47 1.38 8.91 1.85
C PHE A 47 0.77 7.93 0.85
N ALA A 48 0.87 6.63 1.07
CA ALA A 48 0.29 5.63 0.17
C ALA A 48 -1.25 5.69 0.09
N THR A 49 -1.91 6.02 1.21
CA THR A 49 -3.38 6.18 1.25
C THR A 49 -3.83 7.46 0.54
N TRP A 50 -3.06 8.55 0.68
CA TRP A 50 -3.43 9.85 0.12
C TRP A 50 -2.99 10.00 -1.35
N PHE A 51 -1.80 9.52 -1.71
CA PHE A 51 -1.32 9.43 -3.10
C PHE A 51 -1.89 8.21 -3.81
N GLY A 52 -3.18 7.96 -3.59
CA GLY A 52 -3.90 6.86 -4.23
C GLY A 52 -4.12 7.08 -5.72
N ALA A 53 -4.88 6.16 -6.31
CA ALA A 53 -5.19 6.13 -7.74
C ALA A 53 -5.73 7.48 -8.28
N GLU A 54 -6.49 8.22 -7.47
CA GLU A 54 -7.04 9.53 -7.83
C GLU A 54 -5.97 10.58 -8.18
N THR A 55 -4.89 10.68 -7.39
CA THR A 55 -3.83 11.67 -7.64
C THR A 55 -3.00 11.31 -8.87
N VAL A 56 -2.66 10.03 -9.02
CA VAL A 56 -1.90 9.53 -10.16
C VAL A 56 -2.71 9.65 -11.46
N LEU A 57 -4.01 9.30 -11.43
CA LEU A 57 -4.89 9.41 -12.58
C LEU A 57 -5.22 10.86 -12.94
N SER A 58 -5.45 11.73 -11.95
CA SER A 58 -5.78 13.14 -12.19
C SER A 58 -4.58 13.94 -12.70
N VAL A 59 -3.38 13.72 -12.17
CA VAL A 59 -2.16 14.36 -12.68
C VAL A 59 -1.88 13.92 -14.11
N SER A 60 -1.97 12.62 -14.41
CA SER A 60 -1.81 12.10 -15.77
C SER A 60 -2.88 12.65 -16.73
N ALA A 61 -4.12 12.83 -16.26
CA ALA A 61 -5.21 13.36 -17.07
C ALA A 61 -5.05 14.87 -17.35
N THR A 62 -4.56 15.65 -16.39
CA THR A 62 -4.26 17.08 -16.60
C THR A 62 -3.06 17.25 -17.54
N PHE A 63 -1.99 16.47 -17.37
CA PHE A 63 -0.85 16.48 -18.31
C PHE A 63 -1.26 16.05 -19.73
N ALA A 64 -2.14 15.07 -19.88
CA ALA A 64 -2.65 14.67 -21.19
C ALA A 64 -3.54 15.74 -21.86
N LYS A 65 -4.04 16.72 -21.10
CA LYS A 65 -4.98 17.75 -21.58
C LYS A 65 -4.34 19.12 -21.78
N ASP A 66 -3.35 19.49 -20.97
CA ASP A 66 -2.69 20.80 -21.02
C ASP A 66 -1.23 20.78 -21.55
N GLY A 67 -0.61 19.61 -21.75
CA GLY A 67 0.74 19.48 -22.33
C GLY A 67 1.87 19.46 -21.31
#